data_AF-A0A8J7P5N4-F1
#
_entry.id   AF-A0A8J7P5N4-F1
#
_cell.length_a   1.000
_cell.length_b   1.000
_cell.length_c   1.000
_cell.angle_alpha   90.00
_cell.angle_beta   90.00
_cell.angle_gamma   90.00
#
_symmetry.space_group_name_H-M   'P 1'
#
loop_
_entity.id
_entity.type
_entity.pdbx_description
1 polymer ?
#
loop_
_entity_poly.entity_id
_entity_poly.type
_entity_poly.pdbx_seq_one_letter_code
_entity_poly.pdbx_strand_id
1 'polypeptide(L)' 'MFAFPALCCYSLLFMRFAYKVQPRNWLLFACHITNETAQLIQAGRLIKYK' A
#
# COMPACT_ATOMS: atom_id res chain seq x y z
N MET A 1 14.57 3.67 8.16
CA MET A 1 13.92 2.40 8.59
C MET A 1 12.49 2.62 9.12
N PHE A 2 12.12 3.81 9.63
CA PHE A 2 10.75 4.10 10.13
C PHE A 2 9.68 4.43 9.07
N ALA A 3 10.06 4.63 7.80
CA ALA A 3 9.11 5.06 6.75
C ALA A 3 8.19 3.93 6.23
N PHE A 4 8.63 2.68 6.33
CA PHE A 4 7.92 1.53 5.77
C PHE A 4 6.54 1.26 6.41
N PRO A 5 6.45 1.10 7.74
CA PRO A 5 5.15 0.88 8.40
C PRO A 5 4.24 2.10 8.25
N ALA A 6 4.80 3.32 8.21
CA ALA A 6 4.03 4.54 8.00
C ALA A 6 3.35 4.57 6.62
N LEU A 7 4.05 4.15 5.55
CA LEU A 7 3.48 4.05 4.20
C LEU A 7 2.40 2.97 4.12
N CYS A 8 2.60 1.81 4.73
CA CYS A 8 1.61 0.74 4.78
C CYS A 8 0.33 1.16 5.51
N CYS A 9 0.45 1.76 6.69
CA CYS A 9 -0.70 2.26 7.44
C CYS A 9 -1.45 3.35 6.68
N TYR A 10 -0.73 4.23 5.97
CA TYR A 10 -1.35 5.27 5.15
C TYR A 10 -2.12 4.67 3.97
N SER A 11 -1.52 3.75 3.21
CA SER A 11 -2.13 3.09 2.05
C SER A 11 -3.43 2.34 2.44
N LEU A 12 -3.43 1.63 3.56
CA LEU A 12 -4.60 0.93 4.09
C LEU A 12 -5.75 1.88 4.49
N LEU A 13 -5.42 3.06 5.04
CA LEU A 13 -6.42 4.06 5.41
C LEU A 13 -7.15 4.59 4.17
N PHE A 14 -6.41 4.84 3.09
CA PHE A 14 -6.96 5.28 1.80
C PHE A 14 -7.78 4.18 1.13
N MET A 15 -7.36 2.92 1.20
CA MET A 15 -8.16 1.78 0.70
C MET A 15 -9.51 1.66 1.41
N ARG A 16 -9.54 1.83 2.74
CA ARG A 16 -10.78 1.78 3.53
C ARG A 16 -11.73 2.93 3.17
N PHE A 17 -11.17 4.12 2.90
CA PHE A 17 -11.95 5.26 2.43
C PHE A 17 -12.52 5.01 1.03
N ALA A 18 -11.71 4.50 0.09
CA ALA A 18 -12.14 4.16 -1.27
C ALA A 18 -13.25 3.08 -1.33
N TYR A 19 -13.27 2.17 -0.35
CA TYR A 19 -14.32 1.15 -0.20
C TYR A 19 -15.63 1.71 0.40
N LYS A 20 -15.54 2.66 1.34
CA LYS A 20 -16.71 3.25 2.02
C LYS A 20 -17.33 4.41 1.26
N VAL A 21 -16.58 5.14 0.42
CA VAL A 21 -17.11 6.23 -0.41
C VAL A 21 -17.95 5.65 -1.55
N GLN A 22 -19.11 6.23 -1.84
CA GLN A 22 -20.01 5.77 -2.91
C GLN A 22 -20.21 6.91 -3.92
N PRO A 23 -19.96 6.67 -5.23
CA PRO A 23 -19.61 5.40 -5.88
C PRO A 23 -18.20 4.87 -5.50
N ARG A 24 -18.09 3.54 -5.33
CA ARG A 24 -16.86 2.88 -4.86
C ARG A 24 -15.76 2.98 -5.90
N ASN A 25 -14.60 3.49 -5.51
CA ASN A 25 -13.49 3.73 -6.43
C ASN A 25 -12.51 2.55 -6.44
N TRP A 26 -12.89 1.49 -7.17
CA TRP A 26 -12.12 0.24 -7.28
C TRP A 26 -10.75 0.40 -7.93
N LEU A 27 -10.57 1.40 -8.81
CA LEU A 27 -9.29 1.69 -9.44
C LEU A 27 -8.25 2.17 -8.43
N LEU A 28 -8.66 3.02 -7.49
CA LEU A 28 -7.80 3.54 -6.43
C LEU A 28 -7.40 2.41 -5.47
N PHE A 29 -8.34 1.52 -5.13
CA PHE A 29 -8.06 0.33 -4.33
C PHE A 29 -7.04 -0.61 -5.01
N ALA A 30 -7.23 -0.93 -6.29
CA ALA A 30 -6.31 -1.79 -7.05
C ALA A 30 -4.91 -1.18 -7.20
N CYS A 31 -4.82 0.15 -7.38
CA CYS A 31 -3.56 0.88 -7.43
C CYS A 31 -2.79 0.76 -6.11
N HIS A 32 -3.46 1.01 -4.98
CA HIS A 32 -2.84 0.89 -3.66
C HIS A 32 -2.38 -0.54 -3.34
N ILE A 33 -3.09 -1.57 -3.80
CA ILE A 33 -2.70 -2.98 -3.60
C ILE A 33 -1.43 -3.28 -4.38
N THR A 34 -1.37 -2.86 -5.63
CA THR A 34 -0.20 -3.05 -6.48
C THR A 34 1.01 -2.33 -5.89
N ASN A 35 0.83 -1.09 -5.41
CA ASN A 35 1.90 -0.31 -4.79
C ASN A 35 2.42 -0.95 -3.49
N GLU A 36 1.54 -1.41 -2.60
CA GLU A 36 1.94 -2.14 -1.39
C GLU A 36 2.70 -3.43 -1.71
N THR A 37 2.25 -4.17 -2.74
CA THR A 37 2.90 -5.41 -3.16
C THR A 37 4.30 -5.13 -3.71
N ALA A 38 4.45 -4.12 -4.56
CA ALA A 38 5.75 -3.72 -5.10
C ALA A 38 6.70 -3.24 -3.99
N GLN A 39 6.16 -2.48 -3.04
CA GLN A 39 6.89 -1.99 -1.88
C GLN A 39 7.39 -3.17 -1.02
N LEU A 40 6.53 -4.13 -0.65
CA LEU A 40 6.93 -5.34 0.09
C LEU A 40 8.01 -6.17 -0.63
N ILE A 41 7.90 -6.33 -1.95
CA ILE A 41 8.93 -7.02 -2.76
C ILE A 41 10.27 -6.27 -2.69
N GLN A 42 10.25 -4.94 -2.81
CA GLN A 42 11.45 -4.12 -2.68
C GLN A 42 12.05 -4.15 -1.27
N ALA A 43 11.24 -4.17 -0.21
CA ALA A 43 11.72 -4.37 1.16
C ALA A 43 12.36 -5.75 1.34
N GLY A 44 11.73 -6.80 0.84
CA GLY A 44 12.30 -8.15 0.89
C GLY A 44 13.64 -8.25 0.15
N ARG A 45 13.75 -7.60 -1.02
CA ARG A 45 15.02 -7.46 -1.74
C ARG A 45 16.03 -6.65 -0.93
N LEU A 46 15.64 -5.52 -0.35
CA LEU A 46 16.54 -4.68 0.45
C LEU A 46 17.09 -5.46 1.65
N ILE A 47 16.30 -6.29 2.32
CA ILE A 47 16.76 -7.15 3.42
C ILE A 47 17.73 -8.23 2.92
N LYS A 48 17.47 -8.81 1.74
CA LYS A 48 18.29 -9.88 1.16
C LYS A 48 19.64 -9.40 0.62
N TYR A 49 19.74 -8.15 0.17
CA TYR A 49 20.98 -7.53 -0.34
C TYR A 49 21.67 -6.63 0.71
N LYS A 50 21.26 -6.72 1.98
CA LYS A 50 21.92 -6.08 3.12
C LYS A 50 22.74 -7.09 3.88
#